data_AF-A0A838UDL3-F1
#
_entry.id   AF-A0A838UDL3-F1
#
_cell.length_a   1.000
_cell.length_b   1.000
_cell.length_c   1.000
_cell.angle_alpha   90.00
_cell.angle_beta   90.00
_cell.angle_gamma   90.00
#
_symmetry.space_group_name_H-M   'P 1'
#
loop_
_entity.id
_entity.type
_entity.pdbx_description
1 polymer ?
#
loop_
_entity_poly.entity_id
_entity_poly.type
_entity_poly.pdbx_seq_one_letter_code
_entity_poly.pdbx_strand_id
1 'polypeptide(L)'
;MFLAVDIGNSRIKLGVFDGENLIQMISLPTPRVRKFSPVDLHEIAEPISRCLICSVVPEINVSVAAAIEELYAMKPTIVCNDFDFGMTILHTPLETIG
;
A
#
# COMPACT_ATOMS: atom_id res chain seq x y z
N MET A 1 11.25 6.90 7.25
CA MET A 1 10.08 6.20 7.83
C MET A 1 9.52 5.17 6.85
N PHE A 2 8.67 4.26 7.31
CA PHE A 2 8.05 3.22 6.48
C PHE A 2 6.56 3.50 6.26
N LEU A 3 6.10 3.41 5.02
CA LEU A 3 4.68 3.54 4.66
C LEU A 3 4.09 2.18 4.32
N ALA A 4 3.16 1.70 5.15
CA ALA A 4 2.32 0.56 4.83
C ALA A 4 1.03 1.04 4.14
N VAL A 5 0.69 0.44 3.02
CA VAL A 5 -0.53 0.71 2.28
C VAL A 5 -1.35 -0.57 2.19
N ASP A 6 -2.55 -0.55 2.76
CA ASP A 6 -3.51 -1.65 2.68
C ASP A 6 -4.71 -1.20 1.85
N ILE A 7 -4.87 -1.83 0.69
CA ILE A 7 -5.88 -1.49 -0.30
C ILE A 7 -7.00 -2.52 -0.28
N GLY A 8 -8.11 -2.16 0.38
CA GLY A 8 -9.35 -2.92 0.36
C GLY A 8 -10.35 -2.39 -0.67
N ASN A 9 -11.42 -3.16 -0.88
CA ASN A 9 -12.53 -2.78 -1.78
C ASN A 9 -13.23 -1.48 -1.37
N SER A 10 -13.32 -1.19 -0.07
CA SER A 10 -14.05 -0.03 0.46
C SER A 10 -13.13 1.09 0.92
N ARG A 11 -11.98 0.73 1.49
CA ARG A 11 -11.05 1.69 2.09
C ARG A 11 -9.62 1.35 1.74
N ILE A 12 -8.82 2.39 1.55
CA ILE A 12 -7.36 2.36 1.59
C ILE A 12 -6.94 2.83 2.99
N LYS A 13 -6.05 2.09 3.63
CA LYS A 13 -5.40 2.47 4.89
C LYS A 13 -3.93 2.78 4.61
N LEU A 14 -3.48 3.91 5.11
CA LEU A 14 -2.10 4.37 5.02
C LEU A 14 -1.56 4.43 6.45
N GLY A 15 -0.54 3.63 6.75
CA GLY A 15 0.12 3.59 8.05
C GLY A 15 1.56 4.07 7.93
N VAL A 16 1.92 5.14 8.63
CA VAL A 16 3.30 5.63 8.72
C VAL A 16 3.93 5.07 9.99
N PHE A 17 5.06 4.39 9.83
CA PHE A 17 5.81 3.76 10.90
C PHE A 17 7.18 4.40 11.08
N ASP A 18 7.55 4.63 12.34
CA ASP A 18 8.90 4.93 12.77
C ASP A 18 9.43 3.78 13.66
N GLY A 19 10.28 2.94 13.06
CA GLY A 19 10.64 1.65 13.63
C GLY A 19 9.41 0.77 13.83
N GLU A 20 9.15 0.37 15.07
CA GLU A 20 8.02 -0.50 15.45
C GLU A 20 6.75 0.30 15.77
N ASN A 21 6.82 1.63 15.80
CA ASN A 21 5.71 2.47 16.22
C ASN A 21 4.92 2.97 15.01
N LEU A 22 3.60 2.73 15.02
CA LEU A 22 2.66 3.39 14.14
C LEU A 22 2.44 4.82 14.63
N ILE A 23 2.96 5.81 13.91
CA ILE A 23 2.90 7.23 14.30
C ILE A 23 1.74 7.98 13.65
N GLN A 24 1.27 7.51 12.48
CA GLN A 24 0.13 8.10 11.78
C GLN A 24 -0.67 7.01 11.07
N MET A 25 -2.00 7.13 11.11
CA MET A 25 -2.90 6.30 10.32
C MET A 25 -3.93 7.18 9.63
N ILE A 26 -3.97 7.08 8.31
CA ILE A 26 -4.98 7.74 7.47
C ILE A 26 -5.83 6.67 6.81
N SER A 27 -7.12 6.96 6.62
CA SER A 27 -8.00 6.04 5.93
C SER A 27 -8.90 6.77 4.94
N LEU A 28 -8.82 6.37 3.69
CA LEU A 28 -9.48 6.98 2.54
C LEU A 28 -10.48 6.00 1.92
N PRO A 29 -11.59 6.45 1.33
CA PRO A 29 -12.42 5.60 0.49
C PRO A 29 -11.63 5.11 -0.74
N THR A 30 -11.79 3.84 -1.10
CA THR A 30 -11.17 3.30 -2.32
C THR A 30 -11.81 3.94 -3.55
N PRO A 31 -11.04 4.65 -4.40
CA PRO A 31 -11.60 5.37 -5.54
C PRO A 31 -12.04 4.38 -6.63
N ARG A 32 -13.29 4.54 -7.11
CA ARG A 32 -13.87 3.68 -8.16
C ARG A 32 -13.78 4.25 -9.57
N VAL A 33 -13.73 5.58 -9.69
CA VAL A 33 -13.85 6.30 -10.97
C VAL A 33 -12.61 7.16 -11.24
N ARG A 34 -12.07 7.80 -10.21
CA ARG A 34 -10.87 8.63 -10.33
C ARG A 34 -9.61 7.82 -10.06
N LYS A 35 -8.49 8.29 -10.60
CA LYS A 35 -7.16 7.77 -10.23
C LYS A 35 -6.77 8.24 -8.84
N PHE A 36 -6.06 7.39 -8.11
CA PHE A 36 -5.32 7.80 -6.91
C PHE A 36 -4.16 8.72 -7.35
N SER A 37 -3.88 9.77 -6.60
CA SER A 37 -2.86 10.78 -6.94
C SER A 37 -2.06 11.23 -5.72
N PRO A 38 -0.94 11.96 -5.88
CA PRO A 38 -0.17 12.47 -4.75
C PRO A 38 -0.97 13.34 -3.78
N VAL A 39 -2.03 13.99 -4.24
CA VAL A 39 -2.95 14.77 -3.39
C VAL A 39 -3.62 13.88 -2.34
N ASP A 40 -3.84 12.60 -2.62
CA ASP A 40 -4.41 11.66 -1.65
C ASP A 40 -3.44 11.34 -0.50
N LEU A 41 -2.16 11.69 -0.63
CA LEU A 41 -1.11 11.48 0.37
C LEU A 41 -0.72 12.77 1.11
N HIS A 42 -1.40 13.90 0.85
CA HIS A 42 -1.00 15.23 1.36
C HIS A 42 -0.99 15.37 2.89
N GLU A 43 -1.74 14.52 3.61
CA GLU A 43 -1.76 14.50 5.07
C GLU A 43 -0.51 13.84 5.68
N ILE A 44 0.30 13.14 4.88
CA ILE A 44 1.57 12.54 5.30
C ILE A 44 2.67 13.57 5.08
N ALA A 45 3.10 14.22 6.17
CA ALA A 45 4.16 15.22 6.14
C ALA A 45 5.56 14.60 6.24
N GLU A 46 5.63 13.35 6.66
CA GLU A 46 6.84 12.66 7.03
C GLU A 46 7.64 12.19 5.80
N PRO A 47 8.98 12.21 5.87
CA PRO A 47 9.80 11.62 4.83
C PRO A 47 9.68 10.09 4.83
N ILE A 48 9.08 9.56 3.77
CA ILE A 48 8.97 8.13 3.53
C ILE A 48 10.21 7.62 2.79
N SER A 49 10.86 6.61 3.34
CA SER A 49 12.07 5.99 2.78
C SER A 49 11.83 4.61 2.18
N ARG A 50 10.74 3.96 2.60
CA ARG A 50 10.34 2.62 2.18
C ARG A 50 8.82 2.53 2.20
N CYS A 51 8.25 1.76 1.28
CA CYS A 51 6.81 1.58 1.17
C CYS A 51 6.48 0.15 0.73
N LEU A 52 5.48 -0.45 1.38
CA LEU A 52 4.91 -1.74 1.03
C LEU A 52 3.41 -1.57 0.76
N ILE A 53 2.92 -2.14 -0.34
CA ILE A 53 1.51 -2.13 -0.73
C ILE A 53 0.97 -3.56 -0.68
N CYS A 54 -0.08 -3.78 0.10
CA CYS A 54 -0.93 -4.97 0.04
C CYS A 54 -2.27 -4.57 -0.60
N SER A 55 -2.79 -5.40 -1.52
CA SER A 55 -3.99 -5.03 -2.28
C SER A 55 -4.81 -6.21 -2.74
N VAL A 56 -6.13 -6.11 -2.49
CA VAL A 56 -7.15 -6.97 -3.10
C VAL A 56 -7.88 -6.26 -4.25
N VAL A 57 -7.39 -5.09 -4.69
CA VAL A 57 -8.01 -4.25 -5.74
C VAL A 57 -6.94 -3.92 -6.80
N PRO A 58 -6.61 -4.87 -7.71
CA PRO A 58 -5.49 -4.73 -8.65
C PRO A 58 -5.58 -3.48 -9.55
N GLU A 59 -6.79 -3.06 -9.91
CA GLU A 59 -7.05 -1.96 -10.83
C GLU A 59 -6.49 -0.61 -10.37
N ILE A 60 -6.28 -0.41 -9.06
CA ILE A 60 -5.75 0.85 -8.52
C ILE A 60 -4.26 0.81 -8.17
N ASN A 61 -3.65 -0.39 -8.11
CA ASN A 61 -2.24 -0.58 -7.72
C ASN A 61 -1.29 0.33 -8.51
N VAL A 62 -1.49 0.43 -9.82
CA VAL A 62 -0.65 1.24 -10.70
C VAL A 62 -0.73 2.73 -10.33
N SER A 63 -1.94 3.24 -10.05
CA SER A 63 -2.11 4.65 -9.69
C SER A 63 -1.56 5.00 -8.31
N VAL A 64 -1.73 4.10 -7.34
CA VAL A 64 -1.17 4.26 -5.99
C VAL A 64 0.36 4.21 -6.04
N ALA A 65 0.93 3.25 -6.77
CA ALA A 65 2.37 3.12 -6.92
C ALA A 65 2.99 4.35 -7.59
N ALA A 66 2.37 4.85 -8.67
CA ALA A 66 2.81 6.06 -9.35
C ALA A 66 2.76 7.29 -8.45
N ALA A 67 1.70 7.45 -7.63
CA ALA A 67 1.60 8.57 -6.69
C ALA A 67 2.72 8.55 -5.62
N ILE A 68 3.07 7.36 -5.14
CA ILE A 68 4.16 7.17 -4.17
C ILE A 68 5.53 7.44 -4.83
N GLU A 69 5.74 6.95 -6.04
CA GLU A 69 6.97 7.19 -6.79
C GLU A 69 7.18 8.67 -7.12
N GLU A 70 6.11 9.38 -7.48
CA GLU A 70 6.15 10.82 -7.74
C GLU A 70 6.44 11.62 -6.45
N LEU A 71 5.75 11.31 -5.35
CA LEU A 71 5.85 12.10 -4.12
C LEU A 71 7.15 11.85 -3.35
N TYR A 72 7.64 10.61 -3.34
CA TYR A 72 8.77 10.20 -2.50
C TYR A 72 9.99 9.76 -3.30
N ALA A 73 9.96 9.87 -4.64
CA ALA A 73 11.05 9.45 -5.53
C ALA A 73 11.51 8.00 -5.31
N MET A 74 10.58 7.12 -4.92
CA MET A 74 10.88 5.73 -4.59
C MET A 74 9.85 4.75 -5.13
N LYS A 75 10.29 3.56 -5.55
CA LYS A 75 9.38 2.50 -6.01
C LYS A 75 8.83 1.71 -4.82
N PRO A 76 7.50 1.68 -4.60
CA PRO A 76 6.93 0.83 -3.56
C PRO A 76 7.06 -0.64 -3.94
N THR A 77 7.20 -1.49 -2.92
CA THR A 77 7.13 -2.94 -3.07
C THR A 77 5.68 -3.37 -2.97
N ILE A 78 5.17 -4.14 -3.92
CA ILE A 78 3.81 -4.70 -3.87
C ILE A 78 3.91 -6.14 -3.39
N VAL A 79 3.12 -6.50 -2.39
CA VAL A 79 3.05 -7.87 -1.86
C VAL A 79 2.45 -8.77 -2.93
N CYS A 80 3.17 -9.85 -3.23
CA CYS A 80 2.76 -10.89 -4.18
C CYS A 80 2.85 -12.27 -3.49
N ASN A 81 2.26 -13.29 -4.12
CA ASN A 81 2.21 -14.65 -3.59
C ASN A 81 3.57 -15.39 -3.55
N ASP A 82 4.62 -14.78 -4.11
CA ASP A 82 5.98 -15.31 -4.16
C ASP A 82 6.88 -14.76 -3.03
N PHE A 83 6.33 -13.97 -2.11
CA PHE A 83 7.06 -13.46 -0.95
C PHE A 83 7.31 -14.57 0.08
N ASP A 84 8.47 -14.52 0.73
CA ASP A 84 8.71 -15.32 1.93
C ASP A 84 7.98 -14.68 3.12
N PHE A 85 6.80 -15.22 3.43
CA PHE A 85 6.00 -14.80 4.56
C PHE A 85 6.42 -15.47 5.88
N GLY A 86 7.40 -16.38 5.87
CA GLY A 86 7.77 -17.19 7.04
C GLY A 86 6.69 -18.21 7.44
N MET A 87 5.74 -18.52 6.54
CA MET A 87 4.65 -19.46 6.77
C MET A 87 4.33 -20.29 5.52
N THR A 88 3.91 -21.53 5.72
CA THR A 88 3.47 -22.42 4.63
C THR A 88 1.99 -22.16 4.29
N ILE A 89 1.73 -21.76 3.05
CA ILE A 89 0.36 -21.58 2.55
C ILE A 89 -0.12 -22.92 1.96
N LEU A 90 -1.15 -23.50 2.58
CA LEU A 90 -1.70 -24.82 2.19
C LEU A 90 -2.82 -24.75 1.14
N HIS A 91 -3.22 -23.54 0.74
CA HIS A 91 -4.30 -23.32 -0.22
C HIS A 91 -3.79 -23.44 -1.66
N THR A 92 -4.65 -23.90 -2.57
CA THR A 92 -4.30 -24.01 -4.00
C THR A 92 -5.51 -23.65 -4.87
N PRO A 93 -5.35 -22.78 -5.88
CA PRO A 93 -4.10 -22.13 -6.29
C PRO A 93 -3.75 -20.88 -5.44
N LEU A 94 -2.47 -20.60 -5.23
CA LEU A 94 -1.99 -19.56 -4.29
C LEU A 94 -2.47 -18.16 -4.65
N GLU A 95 -2.54 -17.86 -5.95
CA GLU A 95 -3.01 -16.59 -6.51
C GLU A 95 -4.48 -16.25 -6.21
N THR A 96 -5.24 -17.19 -5.65
CA THR A 96 -6.64 -16.94 -5.26
C THR A 96 -6.81 -16.46 -3.82
N ILE A 97 -5.73 -16.38 -3.04
CA ILE A 97 -5.73 -15.74 -1.73
C ILE A 97 -5.46 -14.26 -1.91
N GLY A 98 -6.39 -13.44 -1.42
CA GLY A 98 -6.23 -11.99 -1.27
C GLY A 98 -5.79 -11.61 0.13
#